data_AF-C6KE09-F1
#
_entry.id   AF-C6KE09-F1
#
_cell.length_a   1.000
_cell.length_b   1.000
_cell.length_c   1.000
_cell.angle_alpha   90.00
_cell.angle_beta   90.00
_cell.angle_gamma   90.00
#
_symmetry.space_group_name_H-M   'P 1'
#
loop_
_entity.id
_entity.type
_entity.pdbx_description
1 polymer ?
#
loop_
_entity_poly.entity_id
_entity_poly.type
_entity_poly.pdbx_seq_one_letter_code
_entity_poly.pdbx_strand_id
1 'polypeptide(L)'
;VVVDDRLPTFYGRLVFMHSEEKNEFWSALVEKAYAKLHGSYEALKGGTTCEAMEDFTGGVSEIYDLTKAPPNLFNIMLKAYERGSLMGCSLEPDPNEVEARCNNGLVRGHAYSLTRIKYCEIETPRVSGKIPLVRIRNPWGNEAEWLGAWSDKSQEWQFIPDEEKEEMGLTFEHDGEFWMSWKDFLADFTMLEMTNLNPDPLEDEDMTGSVKHKWEMSVFEGAWIRGSTAGGCRNFLNTFWHNPQYRITLTEVEDDEDD
;
A
#
# COMPACT_ATOMS: atom_id res chain seq x y z
N VAL A 1 -18.36 4.03 14.88
CA VAL A 1 -19.49 4.78 14.26
C VAL A 1 -20.63 3.81 14.01
N VAL A 2 -21.89 4.16 14.31
CA VAL A 2 -23.06 3.28 14.07
C VAL A 2 -23.88 3.79 12.90
N VAL A 3 -24.29 2.90 11.99
CA VAL A 3 -25.12 3.19 10.81
C VAL A 3 -26.27 2.19 10.67
N ASP A 4 -27.38 2.62 10.07
CA ASP A 4 -28.41 1.69 9.56
C ASP A 4 -28.01 1.11 8.19
N ASP A 5 -28.80 0.19 7.66
CA ASP A 5 -28.55 -0.56 6.41
C ASP A 5 -29.13 0.09 5.14
N ARG A 6 -29.71 1.29 5.22
CA ARG A 6 -30.26 1.98 4.04
C ARG A 6 -29.13 2.53 3.17
N LEU A 7 -28.92 1.93 2.01
CA LEU A 7 -27.85 2.34 1.09
C LEU A 7 -28.40 3.20 -0.08
N PRO A 8 -27.65 4.18 -0.58
CA PRO A 8 -28.03 4.94 -1.77
C PRO A 8 -28.12 4.03 -3.01
N THR A 9 -29.25 4.11 -3.73
CA THR A 9 -29.48 3.32 -4.94
C THR A 9 -30.06 4.14 -6.08
N PHE A 10 -29.77 3.74 -7.32
CA PHE A 10 -30.40 4.24 -8.53
C PHE A 10 -30.87 3.06 -9.39
N TYR A 11 -32.16 3.03 -9.74
CA TYR A 11 -32.81 1.87 -10.39
C TYR A 11 -32.56 0.52 -9.70
N GLY A 12 -32.55 0.52 -8.35
CA GLY A 12 -32.35 -0.69 -7.55
C GLY A 12 -30.90 -1.22 -7.54
N ARG A 13 -29.93 -0.43 -8.02
CA ARG A 13 -28.50 -0.74 -7.95
C ARG A 13 -27.80 0.24 -7.02
N LEU A 14 -26.82 -0.24 -6.26
CA LEU A 14 -25.96 0.61 -5.44
C LEU A 14 -25.18 1.57 -6.35
N VAL A 15 -25.06 2.83 -5.92
CA VAL A 15 -24.37 3.89 -6.69
C VAL A 15 -22.95 4.18 -6.22
N PHE A 16 -22.58 3.68 -5.03
CA PHE A 16 -21.25 3.80 -4.45
C PHE A 16 -20.58 2.42 -4.34
N MET A 17 -19.65 2.24 -3.40
CA MET A 17 -18.93 0.98 -3.22
C MET A 17 -19.91 -0.19 -3.05
N HIS A 18 -19.63 -1.28 -3.75
CA HIS A 18 -20.39 -2.53 -3.67
C HIS A 18 -19.49 -3.71 -4.03
N SER A 19 -19.81 -4.88 -3.49
CA SER A 19 -19.19 -6.14 -3.93
C SER A 19 -19.77 -6.58 -5.27
N GLU A 20 -18.99 -7.36 -6.02
CA GLU A 20 -19.52 -8.14 -7.15
C GLU A 20 -20.51 -9.21 -6.65
N GLU A 21 -20.28 -9.74 -5.44
CA GLU A 21 -21.16 -10.68 -4.78
C GLU A 21 -22.43 -9.99 -4.27
N LYS A 22 -23.58 -10.40 -4.83
CA LYS A 22 -24.87 -9.72 -4.60
C LYS A 22 -25.38 -9.76 -3.15
N ASN A 23 -24.85 -10.67 -2.34
CA ASN A 23 -25.25 -10.85 -0.95
C ASN A 23 -24.22 -10.29 0.04
N GLU A 24 -23.22 -9.55 -0.44
CA GLU A 24 -22.15 -8.99 0.36
C GLU A 24 -22.27 -7.45 0.42
N PHE A 25 -22.58 -6.92 1.61
CA PHE A 25 -22.86 -5.50 1.80
C PHE A 25 -21.93 -4.81 2.81
N TRP A 26 -20.97 -5.54 3.39
CA TRP A 26 -20.13 -4.98 4.46
C TRP A 26 -19.31 -3.79 3.97
N SER A 27 -18.75 -3.86 2.75
CA SER A 27 -17.95 -2.78 2.16
C SER A 27 -18.77 -1.51 1.97
N ALA A 28 -19.99 -1.63 1.43
CA ALA A 28 -20.93 -0.53 1.28
C ALA A 28 -21.33 0.10 2.63
N LEU A 29 -21.47 -0.72 3.68
CA LEU A 29 -21.79 -0.23 5.03
C LEU A 29 -20.60 0.43 5.71
N VAL A 30 -19.39 -0.07 5.48
CA VAL A 30 -18.13 0.55 5.95
C VAL A 30 -17.96 1.91 5.30
N GLU A 31 -18.10 2.02 3.98
CA GLU A 31 -18.06 3.30 3.26
C GLU A 31 -19.12 4.27 3.82
N LYS A 32 -20.35 3.79 4.09
CA LYS A 32 -21.40 4.61 4.72
C LYS A 32 -21.01 5.11 6.11
N ALA A 33 -20.40 4.25 6.93
CA ALA A 33 -19.94 4.63 8.27
C ALA A 33 -18.83 5.68 8.19
N TYR A 34 -17.92 5.54 7.22
CA TYR A 34 -16.85 6.49 6.95
C TYR A 34 -17.38 7.84 6.45
N ALA A 35 -18.31 7.82 5.48
CA ALA A 35 -19.03 9.00 5.01
C ALA A 35 -19.76 9.73 6.14
N LYS A 36 -20.36 8.98 7.08
CA LYS A 36 -21.02 9.56 8.27
C LYS A 36 -20.03 10.23 9.21
N LEU A 37 -18.84 9.64 9.40
CA LEU A 37 -17.79 10.23 10.23
C LEU A 37 -17.32 11.57 9.67
N HIS A 38 -17.12 11.63 8.35
CA HIS A 38 -16.66 12.81 7.61
C HIS A 38 -17.80 13.78 7.21
N GLY A 39 -19.05 13.45 7.55
CA GLY A 39 -20.23 14.31 7.42
C GLY A 39 -21.09 14.06 6.18
N SER A 40 -20.54 13.59 5.06
CA SER A 40 -21.30 13.18 3.87
C SER A 40 -20.49 12.28 2.93
N TYR A 41 -21.15 11.64 1.97
CA TYR A 41 -20.45 10.92 0.88
C TYR A 41 -19.63 11.87 0.00
N GLU A 42 -20.10 13.10 -0.20
CA GLU A 42 -19.36 14.09 -1.00
C GLU A 42 -18.06 14.53 -0.32
N ALA A 43 -18.02 14.52 1.02
CA ALA A 43 -16.83 14.82 1.79
C ALA A 43 -15.69 13.79 1.59
N LEU A 44 -16.00 12.59 1.09
CA LEU A 44 -14.99 11.57 0.77
C LEU A 44 -14.30 11.83 -0.58
N LYS A 45 -14.79 12.77 -1.39
CA LYS A 45 -14.22 13.04 -2.70
C LYS A 45 -12.86 13.74 -2.57
N GLY A 46 -11.82 13.12 -3.11
CA GLY A 46 -10.47 13.70 -3.18
C GLY A 46 -9.57 13.38 -1.99
N GLY A 47 -9.95 12.42 -1.14
CA GLY A 47 -9.04 11.86 -0.14
C GLY A 47 -7.95 10.99 -0.79
N THR A 48 -6.87 10.77 -0.04
CA THR A 48 -5.79 9.84 -0.43
C THR A 48 -6.02 8.45 0.17
N THR A 49 -5.48 7.41 -0.45
CA THR A 49 -5.59 6.05 0.09
C THR A 49 -4.85 5.93 1.42
N CYS A 50 -3.72 6.62 1.61
CA CYS A 50 -3.04 6.76 2.90
C CYS A 50 -3.94 7.26 4.04
N GLU A 51 -4.73 8.33 3.82
CA GLU A 51 -5.64 8.85 4.86
C GLU A 51 -6.62 7.77 5.32
N ALA A 52 -7.20 7.04 4.35
CA ALA A 52 -8.11 5.94 4.66
C ALA A 52 -7.39 4.78 5.38
N MET A 53 -6.15 4.46 4.99
CA MET A 53 -5.36 3.42 5.66
C MET A 53 -5.05 3.79 7.11
N GLU A 54 -4.67 5.04 7.39
CA GLU A 54 -4.45 5.52 8.77
C GLU A 54 -5.75 5.46 9.59
N ASP A 55 -6.87 5.91 9.04
CA ASP A 55 -8.16 5.89 9.74
C ASP A 55 -8.66 4.46 10.03
N PHE A 56 -8.38 3.49 9.15
CA PHE A 56 -8.83 2.11 9.30
C PHE A 56 -7.89 1.21 10.10
N THR A 57 -6.60 1.53 10.14
CA THR A 57 -5.58 0.69 10.80
C THR A 57 -4.96 1.32 12.03
N GLY A 58 -5.07 2.64 12.19
CA GLY A 58 -4.32 3.41 13.18
C GLY A 58 -2.82 3.48 12.93
N GLY A 59 -2.32 2.90 11.82
CA GLY A 59 -0.92 2.90 11.44
C GLY A 59 -0.42 4.26 10.96
N VAL A 60 0.85 4.31 10.56
CA VAL A 60 1.51 5.51 10.03
C VAL A 60 1.80 5.30 8.56
N SER A 61 1.32 6.20 7.70
CA SER A 61 1.53 6.11 6.26
C SER A 61 2.70 6.96 5.77
N GLU A 62 3.40 6.42 4.79
CA GLU A 62 4.49 7.04 4.05
C GLU A 62 4.19 7.01 2.56
N ILE A 63 4.52 8.10 1.85
CA ILE A 63 4.31 8.23 0.41
C ILE A 63 5.68 8.41 -0.26
N TYR A 64 5.94 7.60 -1.27
CA TYR A 64 7.15 7.65 -2.09
C TYR A 64 6.81 8.02 -3.54
N ASP A 65 7.45 9.09 -4.02
CA ASP A 65 7.50 9.43 -5.45
C ASP A 65 8.50 8.50 -6.14
N LEU A 66 7.99 7.54 -6.93
CA LEU A 66 8.80 6.52 -7.58
C LEU A 66 9.72 7.11 -8.66
N THR A 67 9.42 8.30 -9.19
CA THR A 67 10.31 9.01 -10.14
C THR A 67 11.61 9.48 -9.48
N LYS A 68 11.61 9.56 -8.14
CA LYS A 68 12.75 9.95 -7.30
C LYS A 68 12.98 8.92 -6.19
N ALA A 69 12.69 7.65 -6.49
CA ALA A 69 12.87 6.56 -5.54
C ALA A 69 14.31 6.51 -5.00
N PRO A 70 14.50 6.39 -3.68
CA PRO A 70 15.83 6.15 -3.14
C PRO A 70 16.35 4.78 -3.60
N PRO A 71 17.68 4.61 -3.75
CA PRO A 71 18.26 3.39 -4.32
C PRO A 71 17.97 2.13 -3.48
N ASN A 72 17.74 2.30 -2.18
CA ASN A 72 17.42 1.23 -1.24
C ASN A 72 15.90 1.01 -1.05
N LEU A 73 15.02 1.62 -1.86
CA LEU A 73 13.57 1.54 -1.69
C LEU A 73 13.05 0.10 -1.68
N PHE A 74 13.59 -0.79 -2.52
CA PHE A 74 13.17 -2.19 -2.54
C PHE A 74 13.42 -2.89 -1.19
N ASN A 75 14.57 -2.62 -0.55
CA ASN A 75 14.90 -3.18 0.76
C ASN A 75 14.00 -2.59 1.85
N ILE A 76 13.66 -1.29 1.77
CA ILE A 76 12.68 -0.66 2.67
C ILE A 76 11.32 -1.38 2.55
N MET A 77 10.84 -1.60 1.32
CA MET A 77 9.59 -2.29 1.05
C MET A 77 9.62 -3.74 1.55
N LEU A 78 10.72 -4.46 1.34
CA LEU A 78 10.89 -5.83 1.82
C LEU A 78 10.81 -5.89 3.36
N LYS A 79 11.56 -5.02 4.05
CA LYS A 79 11.53 -4.91 5.52
C LYS A 79 10.12 -4.55 6.03
N ALA A 80 9.40 -3.69 5.32
CA ALA A 80 8.03 -3.31 5.67
C ALA A 80 7.04 -4.48 5.45
N TYR A 81 7.16 -5.20 4.34
CA TYR A 81 6.37 -6.40 4.05
C TYR A 81 6.55 -7.48 5.12
N GLU A 82 7.79 -7.74 5.54
CA GLU A 82 8.11 -8.71 6.61
C GLU A 82 7.55 -8.32 7.98
N ARG A 83 7.27 -7.02 8.17
CA ARG A 83 6.63 -6.44 9.37
C ARG A 83 5.11 -6.35 9.24
N GLY A 84 4.54 -6.83 8.14
CA GLY A 84 3.10 -6.81 7.88
C GLY A 84 2.55 -5.44 7.46
N SER A 85 3.41 -4.51 7.02
CA SER A 85 2.94 -3.21 6.50
C SER A 85 2.07 -3.41 5.25
N LEU A 86 1.03 -2.59 5.13
CA LEU A 86 0.16 -2.58 3.96
C LEU A 86 0.78 -1.65 2.91
N MET A 87 0.75 -2.06 1.64
CA MET A 87 1.31 -1.27 0.56
C MET A 87 0.34 -1.16 -0.61
N GLY A 88 0.25 0.05 -1.15
CA GLY A 88 -0.52 0.37 -2.34
C GLY A 88 0.35 1.13 -3.34
N CYS A 89 -0.03 1.11 -4.60
CA CYS A 89 0.64 1.85 -5.64
C CYS A 89 -0.35 2.38 -6.66
N SER A 90 0.02 3.45 -7.36
CA SER A 90 -0.82 4.03 -8.40
C SER A 90 0.00 4.63 -9.52
N LEU A 91 -0.65 4.71 -10.68
CA LEU A 91 -0.15 5.41 -11.85
C LEU A 91 -0.83 6.78 -11.94
N GLU A 92 -0.05 7.80 -12.30
CA GLU A 92 -0.56 9.16 -12.46
C GLU A 92 -1.74 9.18 -13.44
N PRO A 93 -2.89 9.75 -13.03
CA PRO A 93 -4.09 9.79 -13.85
C PRO A 93 -3.85 10.63 -15.11
N ASP A 94 -4.49 10.25 -16.21
CA ASP A 94 -4.63 11.18 -17.33
C ASP A 94 -5.65 12.26 -16.93
N PRO A 95 -5.33 13.57 -17.03
CA PRO A 95 -6.27 14.63 -16.69
C PRO A 95 -7.58 14.59 -17.49
N ASN A 96 -7.58 13.93 -18.66
CA ASN A 96 -8.69 13.92 -19.60
C ASN A 96 -9.47 12.60 -19.60
N GLU A 97 -8.89 11.53 -19.05
CA GLU A 97 -9.50 10.20 -19.06
C GLU A 97 -9.45 9.58 -17.66
N VAL A 98 -10.63 9.30 -17.12
CA VAL A 98 -10.78 8.53 -15.89
C VAL A 98 -10.48 7.06 -16.23
N GLU A 99 -9.56 6.44 -15.48
CA GLU A 99 -9.29 5.00 -15.57
C GLU A 99 -8.84 4.54 -16.96
N ALA A 100 -7.94 5.29 -17.58
CA ALA A 100 -7.39 4.98 -18.90
C ALA A 100 -6.57 3.68 -18.88
N ARG A 101 -6.94 2.72 -19.76
CA ARG A 101 -6.20 1.46 -19.94
C ARG A 101 -4.96 1.68 -20.81
N CYS A 102 -3.81 1.29 -20.29
CA CYS A 102 -2.54 1.29 -20.99
C CYS A 102 -2.40 0.06 -21.90
N ASN A 103 -1.52 0.15 -22.89
CA ASN A 103 -1.22 -0.96 -23.82
C ASN A 103 -0.56 -2.17 -23.15
N ASN A 104 0.02 -1.99 -21.97
CA ASN A 104 0.65 -3.03 -21.16
C ASN A 104 -0.33 -3.70 -20.17
N GLY A 105 -1.62 -3.33 -20.22
CA GLY A 105 -2.68 -3.91 -19.39
C GLY A 105 -2.99 -3.13 -18.09
N LEU A 106 -2.12 -2.21 -17.67
CA LEU A 106 -2.32 -1.38 -16.47
C LEU A 106 -3.39 -0.30 -16.67
N VAL A 107 -3.94 0.22 -15.58
CA VAL A 107 -5.00 1.23 -15.55
C VAL A 107 -4.49 2.47 -14.82
N ARG A 108 -4.55 3.64 -15.47
CA ARG A 108 -4.13 4.92 -14.87
C ARG A 108 -5.20 5.51 -13.97
N GLY A 109 -4.80 6.26 -12.95
CA GLY A 109 -5.76 6.85 -12.00
C GLY A 109 -6.51 5.81 -11.16
N HIS A 110 -5.91 4.63 -11.00
CA HIS A 110 -6.44 3.51 -10.24
C HIS A 110 -5.42 3.07 -9.18
N ALA A 111 -5.92 2.63 -8.04
CA ALA A 111 -5.10 2.14 -6.93
C ALA A 111 -4.93 0.62 -7.04
N TYR A 112 -3.69 0.17 -6.92
CA TYR A 112 -3.31 -1.24 -6.88
C TYR A 112 -2.77 -1.59 -5.49
N SER A 113 -2.88 -2.85 -5.09
CA SER A 113 -2.30 -3.35 -3.83
C SER A 113 -1.02 -4.14 -4.09
N LEU A 114 0.01 -3.92 -3.30
CA LEU A 114 1.21 -4.75 -3.31
C LEU A 114 1.02 -5.90 -2.30
N THR A 115 0.95 -7.12 -2.80
CA THR A 115 0.62 -8.30 -1.99
C THR A 115 1.82 -9.18 -1.68
N ARG A 116 2.95 -9.00 -2.38
CA ARG A 116 4.21 -9.70 -2.08
C ARG A 116 5.42 -8.95 -2.62
N ILE A 117 6.51 -8.93 -1.86
CA ILE A 117 7.82 -8.41 -2.27
C ILE A 117 8.86 -9.50 -1.98
N LYS A 118 9.64 -9.92 -2.98
CA LYS A 118 10.60 -11.02 -2.83
C LYS A 118 11.76 -10.91 -3.82
N TYR A 119 12.96 -11.25 -3.35
CA TYR A 119 14.06 -11.63 -4.23
C TYR A 119 13.89 -13.08 -4.67
N CYS A 120 13.83 -13.32 -5.98
CA CYS A 120 13.71 -14.67 -6.54
C CYS A 120 15.03 -15.11 -7.16
N GLU A 121 15.46 -16.35 -6.91
CA GLU A 121 16.64 -16.91 -7.56
C GLU A 121 16.31 -17.26 -9.01
N ILE A 122 17.18 -16.84 -9.93
CA ILE A 122 17.07 -17.18 -11.35
C ILE A 122 18.27 -17.98 -11.78
N GLU A 123 18.01 -19.01 -12.57
CA GLU A 123 19.04 -19.77 -13.27
C GLU A 123 18.76 -19.74 -14.77
N THR A 124 19.53 -18.92 -15.48
CA THR A 124 19.56 -18.94 -16.93
C THR A 124 20.86 -19.59 -17.42
N PRO A 125 20.92 -20.10 -18.66
CA PRO A 125 22.16 -20.66 -19.22
C PRO A 125 23.36 -19.71 -19.24
N ARG A 126 23.16 -18.40 -18.96
CA ARG A 126 24.20 -17.35 -19.04
C ARG A 126 24.41 -16.59 -17.74
N VAL A 127 23.42 -16.56 -16.85
CA VAL A 127 23.39 -15.73 -15.64
C VAL A 127 22.63 -16.47 -14.55
N SER A 128 23.22 -16.53 -13.36
CA SER A 128 22.59 -16.98 -12.12
C SER A 128 22.60 -15.83 -11.11
N GLY A 129 21.54 -15.68 -10.33
CA GLY A 129 21.49 -14.73 -9.21
C GLY A 129 20.06 -14.33 -8.84
N LYS A 130 19.95 -13.40 -7.90
CA LYS A 130 18.67 -12.91 -7.39
C LYS A 130 18.11 -11.78 -8.25
N ILE A 131 16.81 -11.81 -8.51
CA ILE A 131 16.07 -10.68 -9.09
C ILE A 131 14.99 -10.19 -8.14
N PRO A 132 14.82 -8.87 -7.99
CA PRO A 132 13.73 -8.29 -7.21
C PRO A 132 12.42 -8.34 -8.01
N LEU A 133 11.41 -9.04 -7.47
CA LEU A 133 10.06 -9.11 -8.00
C LEU A 133 9.04 -8.56 -7.00
N VAL A 134 7.96 -7.98 -7.53
CA VAL A 134 6.80 -7.53 -6.76
C VAL A 134 5.53 -8.16 -7.32
N ARG A 135 4.64 -8.59 -6.43
CA ARG A 135 3.28 -9.05 -6.77
C ARG A 135 2.29 -7.95 -6.48
N ILE A 136 1.48 -7.64 -7.47
CA ILE A 136 0.52 -6.54 -7.46
C ILE A 136 -0.86 -7.10 -7.76
N ARG A 137 -1.86 -6.57 -7.09
CA ARG A 137 -3.27 -6.92 -7.27
C ARG A 137 -4.06 -5.73 -7.75
N ASN A 138 -4.82 -5.93 -8.81
CA ASN A 138 -5.90 -5.05 -9.23
C ASN A 138 -7.16 -5.36 -8.40
N PRO A 139 -7.66 -4.43 -7.56
CA PRO A 139 -8.83 -4.66 -6.72
C PRO A 139 -10.12 -5.03 -7.48
N TRP A 140 -10.23 -4.71 -8.77
CA TRP A 140 -11.39 -5.10 -9.57
C TRP A 140 -11.44 -6.58 -9.93
N GLY A 141 -10.34 -7.32 -9.75
CA GLY A 141 -10.29 -8.76 -10.05
C GLY A 141 -10.67 -9.11 -11.48
N ASN A 142 -10.51 -8.18 -12.42
CA ASN A 142 -10.84 -8.39 -13.83
C ASN A 142 -9.57 -8.71 -14.64
N GLU A 143 -9.75 -9.17 -15.89
CA GLU A 143 -8.69 -9.57 -16.82
C GLU A 143 -7.69 -8.44 -17.21
N ALA A 144 -7.74 -7.27 -16.58
CA ALA A 144 -6.77 -6.18 -16.79
C ALA A 144 -5.48 -6.45 -16.00
N GLU A 145 -4.74 -7.47 -16.45
CA GLU A 145 -3.46 -7.89 -15.89
C GLU A 145 -2.29 -7.34 -16.70
N TRP A 146 -1.12 -7.31 -16.05
CA TRP A 146 0.15 -6.97 -16.68
C TRP A 146 0.49 -7.92 -17.84
N LEU A 147 0.85 -7.36 -19.00
CA LEU A 147 1.18 -8.12 -20.21
C LEU A 147 2.68 -8.23 -20.50
N GLY A 148 3.53 -7.69 -19.62
CA GLY A 148 4.97 -7.67 -19.81
C GLY A 148 5.70 -8.88 -19.23
N ALA A 149 6.99 -8.70 -18.94
CA ALA A 149 7.81 -9.73 -18.33
C ALA A 149 7.28 -10.11 -16.93
N TRP A 150 7.30 -11.40 -16.62
CA TRP A 150 6.74 -11.99 -15.39
C TRP A 150 5.21 -11.91 -15.27
N SER A 151 4.51 -11.58 -16.35
CA SER A 151 3.07 -11.84 -16.45
C SER A 151 2.75 -13.32 -16.34
N ASP A 152 1.48 -13.66 -16.13
CA ASP A 152 1.02 -15.04 -15.95
C ASP A 152 1.38 -15.97 -17.12
N LYS A 153 1.49 -15.42 -18.33
CA LYS A 153 1.81 -16.18 -19.56
C LYS A 153 3.28 -16.03 -19.98
N SER A 154 4.10 -15.40 -19.14
CA SER A 154 5.51 -15.10 -19.43
C SER A 154 6.35 -16.38 -19.45
N GLN A 155 7.25 -16.51 -20.44
CA GLN A 155 8.16 -17.66 -20.51
C GLN A 155 9.28 -17.57 -19.48
N GLU A 156 9.49 -16.40 -18.89
CA GLU A 156 10.48 -16.07 -17.89
C GLU A 156 10.35 -16.95 -16.64
N TRP A 157 9.14 -17.39 -16.31
CA TRP A 157 8.88 -18.35 -15.23
C TRP A 157 9.64 -19.67 -15.40
N GLN A 158 10.05 -20.06 -16.61
CA GLN A 158 10.85 -21.26 -16.82
C GLN A 158 12.23 -21.22 -16.15
N PHE A 159 12.72 -20.03 -15.78
CA PHE A 159 14.03 -19.81 -15.18
C PHE A 159 14.01 -19.76 -13.64
N ILE A 160 12.83 -19.85 -13.03
CA ILE A 160 12.67 -19.97 -11.58
C ILE A 160 12.40 -21.45 -11.25
N PRO A 161 13.08 -22.05 -10.25
CA PRO A 161 12.82 -23.40 -9.79
C PRO A 161 11.37 -23.62 -9.33
N ASP A 162 10.82 -24.81 -9.53
CA ASP A 162 9.42 -25.09 -9.19
C ASP A 162 9.14 -25.01 -7.68
N GLU A 163 10.11 -25.39 -6.84
CA GLU A 163 10.02 -25.23 -5.37
C GLU A 163 9.83 -23.77 -4.97
N GLU A 164 10.52 -22.85 -5.63
CA GLU A 164 10.40 -21.42 -5.36
C GLU A 164 9.07 -20.85 -5.87
N LYS A 165 8.55 -21.35 -7.00
CA LYS A 165 7.19 -20.98 -7.48
C LYS A 165 6.10 -21.41 -6.52
N GLU A 166 6.22 -22.62 -5.96
CA GLU A 166 5.30 -23.11 -4.93
C GLU A 166 5.36 -22.23 -3.68
N GLU A 167 6.55 -21.87 -3.21
CA GLU A 167 6.74 -20.96 -2.07
C GLU A 167 6.19 -19.54 -2.34
N MET A 168 6.34 -19.05 -3.58
CA MET A 168 5.76 -17.79 -4.05
C MET A 168 4.23 -17.82 -4.07
N GLY A 169 3.61 -19.00 -3.97
CA GLY A 169 2.18 -19.16 -4.12
C GLY A 169 1.72 -18.71 -5.50
N LEU A 170 2.49 -19.07 -6.53
CA LEU A 170 2.22 -18.66 -7.90
C LEU A 170 0.92 -19.32 -8.38
N THR A 171 -0.14 -18.53 -8.49
CA THR A 171 -1.42 -18.90 -9.09
C THR A 171 -1.56 -18.17 -10.42
N PHE A 172 -1.98 -18.89 -11.46
CA PHE A 172 -2.31 -18.31 -12.77
C PHE A 172 -3.83 -18.23 -12.89
N GLU A 173 -4.44 -17.47 -11.99
CA GLU A 173 -5.87 -17.27 -11.91
C GLU A 173 -6.23 -15.89 -12.46
N HIS A 174 -7.43 -15.75 -13.03
CA HIS A 174 -7.91 -14.45 -13.51
C HIS A 174 -8.52 -13.64 -12.35
N ASP A 175 -7.70 -13.34 -11.35
CA ASP A 175 -8.10 -12.67 -10.11
C ASP A 175 -7.53 -11.25 -9.98
N GLY A 176 -6.86 -10.77 -11.05
CA GLY A 176 -6.21 -9.48 -11.12
C GLY A 176 -4.87 -9.38 -10.38
N GLU A 177 -4.36 -10.47 -9.81
CA GLU A 177 -2.98 -10.54 -9.32
C GLU A 177 -2.00 -10.83 -10.45
N PHE A 178 -0.85 -10.18 -10.43
CA PHE A 178 0.23 -10.42 -11.37
C PHE A 178 1.57 -10.09 -10.74
N TRP A 179 2.64 -10.67 -11.27
CA TRP A 179 4.00 -10.31 -10.90
C TRP A 179 4.62 -9.37 -11.94
N MET A 180 5.56 -8.55 -11.48
CA MET A 180 6.40 -7.75 -12.37
C MET A 180 7.80 -7.58 -11.79
N SER A 181 8.76 -7.25 -12.66
CA SER A 181 10.10 -6.92 -12.21
C SER A 181 10.11 -5.57 -11.50
N TRP A 182 10.99 -5.40 -10.51
CA TRP A 182 11.19 -4.10 -9.85
C TRP A 182 11.52 -2.97 -10.82
N LYS A 183 12.24 -3.29 -11.90
CA LYS A 183 12.59 -2.33 -12.94
C LYS A 183 11.36 -1.83 -13.68
N ASP A 184 10.45 -2.73 -14.05
CA ASP A 184 9.21 -2.37 -14.74
C ASP A 184 8.27 -1.63 -13.78
N PHE A 185 8.23 -2.03 -12.51
CA PHE A 185 7.49 -1.32 -11.47
C PHE A 185 7.90 0.15 -11.37
N LEU A 186 9.20 0.45 -11.28
CA LEU A 186 9.70 1.82 -11.26
C LEU A 186 9.48 2.60 -12.57
N ALA A 187 9.29 1.91 -13.69
CA ALA A 187 9.07 2.53 -14.98
C ALA A 187 7.60 2.90 -15.22
N ASP A 188 6.67 2.07 -14.73
CA ASP A 188 5.24 2.21 -14.98
C ASP A 188 4.49 2.92 -13.83
N PHE A 189 4.85 2.66 -12.56
CA PHE A 189 4.19 3.25 -11.40
C PHE A 189 4.86 4.56 -10.97
N THR A 190 4.05 5.49 -10.46
CA THR A 190 4.52 6.84 -10.07
C THR A 190 4.49 7.07 -8.58
N MET A 191 3.58 6.42 -7.87
CA MET A 191 3.40 6.61 -6.43
C MET A 191 3.31 5.26 -5.72
N LEU A 192 4.05 5.16 -4.61
CA LEU A 192 3.97 4.07 -3.66
C LEU A 192 3.48 4.64 -2.33
N GLU A 193 2.50 3.97 -1.76
CA GLU A 193 1.93 4.26 -0.46
C GLU A 193 2.19 3.08 0.46
N MET A 194 2.69 3.34 1.66
CA MET A 194 3.07 2.30 2.61
C MET A 194 2.58 2.67 4.00
N THR A 195 1.73 1.83 4.58
CA THR A 195 1.17 2.04 5.92
C THR A 195 1.78 1.03 6.88
N ASN A 196 2.65 1.54 7.75
CA ASN A 196 3.27 0.77 8.83
C ASN A 196 2.26 0.61 9.96
N LEU A 197 1.88 -0.63 10.21
CA LEU A 197 0.89 -0.96 11.22
C LEU A 197 1.49 -0.80 12.62
N ASN A 198 0.64 -0.40 13.56
CA ASN A 198 1.01 -0.38 14.95
C ASN A 198 1.29 -1.80 15.43
N PRO A 199 2.15 -1.99 16.45
CA PRO A 199 2.21 -3.24 17.19
C PRO A 199 0.90 -3.40 17.97
N ASP A 200 -0.19 -3.74 17.26
CA ASP A 200 -1.50 -3.96 17.85
C ASP A 200 -1.45 -5.24 18.71
N PRO A 201 -2.24 -5.34 19.81
CA PRO A 201 -2.18 -6.44 20.76
C PRO A 201 -2.93 -7.69 20.27
N LEU A 202 -3.04 -7.91 18.95
CA LEU A 202 -3.41 -9.20 18.41
C LEU A 202 -2.23 -10.15 18.64
N GLU A 203 -2.11 -10.62 19.88
CA GLU A 203 -1.18 -11.64 20.37
C GLU A 203 -1.52 -13.05 19.86
N ASP A 204 -2.51 -13.18 18.97
CA ASP A 204 -2.89 -14.45 18.38
C ASP A 204 -1.92 -14.81 17.25
N GLU A 205 -0.88 -15.59 17.60
CA GLU A 205 0.07 -16.24 16.67
C GLU A 205 -0.64 -16.95 15.49
N ASP A 206 -1.90 -17.33 15.66
CA ASP A 206 -2.72 -18.04 14.66
C ASP A 206 -3.18 -17.16 13.47
N MET A 207 -3.25 -15.82 13.62
CA MET A 207 -3.63 -14.89 12.53
C MET A 207 -2.42 -14.19 11.90
N THR A 208 -1.32 -14.05 12.65
CA THR A 208 -0.09 -13.35 12.22
C THR A 208 1.08 -14.30 12.01
N GLY A 209 0.83 -15.58 11.71
CA GLY A 209 1.78 -16.73 11.75
C GLY A 209 3.08 -16.63 10.96
N SER A 210 3.58 -15.44 10.61
CA SER A 210 4.84 -15.19 9.90
C SER A 210 5.51 -13.85 10.21
N VAL A 211 4.93 -12.94 11.03
CA VAL A 211 5.53 -11.61 11.27
C VAL A 211 6.64 -11.70 12.31
N LYS A 212 7.89 -11.85 11.85
CA LYS A 212 9.09 -12.00 12.70
C LYS A 212 9.51 -10.70 13.38
N HIS A 213 9.15 -9.55 12.81
CA HIS A 213 9.59 -8.24 13.27
C HIS A 213 8.40 -7.29 13.43
N LYS A 214 8.41 -6.44 14.46
CA LYS A 214 7.34 -5.47 14.74
C LYS A 214 7.90 -4.04 14.74
N TRP A 215 7.05 -3.07 14.38
CA TRP A 215 7.37 -1.66 14.50
C TRP A 215 7.28 -1.21 15.97
N GLU A 216 8.20 -0.36 16.41
CA GLU A 216 8.10 0.33 17.71
C GLU A 216 7.38 1.67 17.52
N MET A 217 6.37 1.93 18.36
CA MET A 217 5.58 3.15 18.30
C MET A 217 5.60 3.90 19.64
N SER A 218 5.75 5.22 19.56
CA SER A 218 5.52 6.16 20.66
C SER A 218 4.63 7.31 20.19
N VAL A 219 3.53 7.56 20.89
CA VAL A 219 2.55 8.61 20.55
C VAL A 219 2.62 9.73 21.57
N PHE A 220 2.69 10.97 21.08
CA PHE A 220 2.68 12.17 21.92
C PHE A 220 1.59 13.13 21.45
N GLU A 221 0.68 13.48 22.36
CA GLU A 221 -0.36 14.47 22.10
C GLU A 221 0.10 15.88 22.51
N GLY A 222 -0.18 16.88 21.69
CA GLY A 222 0.20 18.26 21.93
C GLY A 222 -0.75 19.25 21.26
N ALA A 223 -0.55 20.55 21.52
CA ALA A 223 -1.36 21.60 20.94
C ALA A 223 -0.55 22.87 20.67
N TRP A 224 -0.89 23.56 19.58
CA TRP A 224 -0.40 24.90 19.28
C TRP A 224 -1.43 25.95 19.70
N ILE A 225 -1.13 26.66 20.79
CA ILE A 225 -1.99 27.69 21.37
C ILE A 225 -1.40 29.05 21.04
N ARG A 226 -2.23 29.91 20.42
CA ARG A 226 -1.84 31.28 20.05
C ARG A 226 -1.35 32.05 21.29
N GLY A 227 -0.17 32.66 21.19
CA GLY A 227 0.44 33.43 22.27
C GLY A 227 1.14 32.61 23.35
N SER A 228 1.15 31.28 23.25
CA SER A 228 1.86 30.38 24.16
C SER A 228 2.79 29.45 23.37
N THR A 229 2.27 28.36 22.81
CA THR A 229 3.07 27.29 22.15
C THR A 229 3.10 27.37 20.63
N ALA A 230 2.30 28.25 20.00
CA ALA A 230 2.29 28.44 18.55
C ALA A 230 3.49 29.27 18.05
N GLY A 231 4.69 28.66 18.10
CA GLY A 231 5.97 29.33 17.84
C GLY A 231 6.34 29.52 16.37
N GLY A 232 5.65 28.85 15.44
CA GLY A 232 5.97 28.85 14.01
C GLY A 232 7.15 27.94 13.65
N CYS A 233 7.54 27.90 12.38
CA CYS A 233 8.66 27.09 11.89
C CYS A 233 10.03 27.76 12.12
N ARG A 234 11.12 27.12 11.69
CA ARG A 234 12.50 27.56 11.93
C ARG A 234 12.86 28.95 11.34
N ASN A 235 12.02 29.47 10.44
CA ASN A 235 12.12 30.84 9.92
C ASN A 235 11.74 31.91 10.96
N PHE A 236 11.03 31.55 12.04
CA PHE A 236 10.55 32.44 13.10
C PHE A 236 11.37 32.25 14.39
N LEU A 237 12.66 32.55 14.33
CA LEU A 237 13.62 32.31 15.41
C LEU A 237 13.21 32.82 16.79
N ASN A 238 12.52 33.97 16.85
CA ASN A 238 12.12 34.60 18.11
C ASN A 238 11.07 33.79 18.88
N THR A 239 10.27 32.98 18.19
CA THR A 239 9.12 32.26 18.75
C THR A 239 9.26 30.75 18.59
N PHE A 240 10.13 30.26 17.71
CA PHE A 240 10.29 28.83 17.38
C PHE A 240 10.50 27.93 18.61
N TRP A 241 11.25 28.41 19.60
CA TRP A 241 11.57 27.63 20.81
C TRP A 241 10.37 27.41 21.74
N HIS A 242 9.25 28.12 21.53
CA HIS A 242 8.01 27.94 22.29
C HIS A 242 7.21 26.69 21.89
N ASN A 243 7.50 26.09 20.73
CA ASN A 243 6.81 24.87 20.30
C ASN A 243 7.09 23.71 21.28
N PRO A 244 6.16 22.73 21.40
CA PRO A 244 6.42 21.49 22.14
C PRO A 244 7.72 20.80 21.68
N GLN A 245 8.48 20.24 22.62
CA GLN A 245 9.78 19.61 22.35
C GLN A 245 9.75 18.15 22.81
N TYR A 246 10.26 17.24 21.97
CA TYR A 246 10.28 15.80 22.22
C TYR A 246 11.69 15.27 22.08
N ARG A 247 12.07 14.29 22.90
CA ARG A 247 13.38 13.64 22.85
C ARG A 247 13.21 12.22 22.32
N ILE A 248 13.87 11.93 21.21
CA ILE A 248 14.01 10.57 20.66
C ILE A 248 15.41 10.06 21.02
N THR A 249 15.52 8.82 21.47
CA THR A 249 16.80 8.19 21.84
C THR A 249 16.96 6.91 21.04
N LEU A 250 17.96 6.87 20.15
CA LEU A 250 18.32 5.69 19.37
C LEU A 250 19.40 4.94 20.13
N THR A 251 19.17 3.66 20.43
CA THR A 251 20.10 2.84 21.24
C THR A 251 20.65 1.64 20.47
N GLU A 252 19.89 1.12 19.51
CA GLU A 252 20.24 -0.01 18.67
C GLU A 252 20.47 0.47 17.22
N VAL A 253 21.34 -0.23 16.50
CA VAL A 253 21.54 -0.05 15.05
C VAL A 253 20.83 -1.22 14.38
N GLU A 254 20.24 -1.00 13.21
CA GLU A 254 19.65 -2.11 12.45
C GLU A 254 20.71 -3.16 12.14
N ASP A 255 20.38 -4.44 12.34
CA ASP A 255 21.21 -5.55 11.87
C ASP A 255 21.19 -5.55 10.33
N ASP A 256 22.24 -5.01 9.72
CA ASP A 256 22.51 -5.14 8.29
C ASP A 256 23.01 -6.57 8.03
N GLU A 257 22.10 -7.55 7.97
CA GLU A 257 22.45 -8.95 7.62
C GLU A 257 22.82 -9.15 6.13
N ASP A 258 22.82 -8.10 5.30
CA ASP A 258 23.07 -8.21 3.85
C ASP A 258 23.99 -7.09 3.30
N ASP A 259 25.25 -7.04 3.75
CA ASP A 259 26.40 -6.41 3.03
C ASP A 259 27.37 -7.49 2.51
#